data_AF-A0A5U8RNH0-F1
#
_entry.id   AF-A0A5U8RNH0-F1
#
_cell.length_a   1.000
_cell.length_b   1.000
_cell.length_c   1.000
_cell.angle_alpha   90.00
_cell.angle_beta   90.00
_cell.angle_gamma   90.00
#
_symmetry.space_group_name_H-M   'P 1'
#
loop_
_entity.id
_entity.type
_entity.pdbx_description
1 polymer ?
#
loop_
_entity_poly.entity_id
_entity_poly.type
_entity_poly.pdbx_seq_one_letter_code
_entity_poly.pdbx_strand_id
1 'polypeptide(L)' 'SRQWPKPKDGEPRLHIKEPPAPVVPAEMPKGLAGQIVSLLAHNVGDKFLAQKIWNACRAAMLSKWITK' A
#
# COMPACT_ATOMS: atom_id res chain seq x y z
N SER A 1 -3.20 6.95 -27.35
CA SER A 1 -3.96 6.42 -26.20
C SER A 1 -3.80 4.91 -26.15
N ARG A 2 -3.44 4.35 -24.99
CA ARG A 2 -3.29 2.89 -24.83
C ARG A 2 -4.68 2.26 -24.77
N GLN A 3 -5.08 1.55 -25.81
CA GLN A 3 -6.33 0.79 -25.84
C GLN A 3 -6.06 -0.60 -25.26
N TRP A 4 -6.83 -1.03 -24.26
CA TRP A 4 -6.71 -2.40 -23.74
C TRP A 4 -7.33 -3.39 -24.74
N PRO A 5 -6.65 -4.48 -25.11
CA PRO A 5 -7.22 -5.54 -25.95
C PRO A 5 -8.50 -6.13 -25.35
N LYS A 6 -9.43 -6.53 -26.23
CA LYS A 6 -10.65 -7.24 -25.86
C LYS A 6 -10.25 -8.63 -25.32
N PRO A 7 -10.69 -9.03 -24.11
CA PRO A 7 -10.50 -10.38 -23.59
C PRO A 7 -11.10 -11.40 -24.54
N LYS A 8 -10.43 -12.54 -24.69
CA LYS A 8 -10.86 -13.58 -25.61
C LYS A 8 -12.08 -14.30 -25.04
N ASP A 9 -13.03 -14.64 -25.93
CA ASP A 9 -14.29 -15.30 -25.59
C ASP A 9 -14.02 -16.58 -24.78
N GLY A 10 -14.37 -16.55 -23.50
CA GLY A 10 -14.33 -17.71 -22.60
C GLY A 10 -13.61 -17.47 -21.28
N GLU A 11 -12.67 -16.52 -21.18
CA GLU A 11 -12.07 -16.17 -19.89
C GLU A 11 -12.94 -15.11 -19.19
N PRO A 12 -13.33 -15.33 -17.92
CA PRO A 12 -13.92 -14.26 -17.14
C PRO A 12 -12.93 -13.10 -17.15
N ARG A 13 -13.35 -11.91 -17.62
CA ARG A 13 -12.72 -10.68 -17.15
C ARG A 13 -12.73 -10.81 -15.64
N LEU A 14 -11.56 -10.96 -15.01
CA LEU A 14 -11.46 -10.85 -13.57
C LEU A 14 -11.93 -9.43 -13.26
N HIS A 15 -13.23 -9.28 -12.99
CA HIS A 15 -13.82 -8.05 -12.51
C HIS A 15 -13.24 -7.90 -11.12
N ILE A 16 -12.06 -7.31 -11.03
CA ILE A 16 -11.44 -6.93 -9.77
C ILE A 16 -12.38 -5.89 -9.20
N LYS A 17 -13.29 -6.36 -8.33
CA LYS A 17 -14.14 -5.49 -7.54
C LYS A 17 -13.22 -4.63 -6.70
N GLU A 18 -13.61 -3.37 -6.51
CA GLU A 18 -12.94 -2.56 -5.51
C GLU A 18 -12.93 -3.31 -4.18
N PRO A 19 -11.77 -3.36 -3.49
CA PRO A 19 -11.70 -4.01 -2.21
C PRO A 19 -12.70 -3.30 -1.27
N PRO A 20 -13.60 -4.04 -0.60
CA PRO A 20 -14.68 -3.47 0.22
C PRO A 20 -14.17 -2.74 1.47
N ALA A 21 -12.88 -2.89 1.78
CA ALA A 21 -12.21 -2.24 2.89
C ALA A 21 -10.76 -1.89 2.51
N PRO A 22 -10.16 -0.89 3.18
CA PRO A 22 -8.76 -0.60 3.00
C PRO A 22 -7.91 -1.82 3.36
N VAL A 23 -7.19 -2.35 2.37
CA VAL A 23 -6.25 -3.47 2.53
C VAL A 23 -4.99 -3.08 3.30
N VAL A 24 -4.83 -1.80 3.64
CA VAL A 24 -3.70 -1.28 4.41
C VAL A 24 -3.94 -1.51 5.91
N PRO A 25 -3.06 -2.26 6.61
CA PRO A 25 -3.19 -2.53 8.03
C PRO A 25 -3.30 -1.26 8.89
N ALA A 26 -4.03 -1.36 10.01
CA ALA A 26 -4.15 -0.25 10.93
C ALA A 26 -2.84 0.08 11.66
N GLU A 27 -2.14 -0.96 12.07
CA GLU A 27 -0.90 -0.88 12.82
C GLU A 27 0.28 -1.26 11.93
N MET A 28 1.46 -0.79 12.30
CA MET A 28 2.70 -1.16 11.62
C MET A 28 2.96 -2.66 11.86
N PRO A 29 3.13 -3.47 10.79
CA PRO A 29 3.43 -4.89 10.93
C PRO A 29 4.71 -5.13 11.75
N LYS A 30 4.70 -6.19 12.56
CA LYS A 30 5.87 -6.60 13.35
C LYS A 30 7.06 -6.89 12.40
N GLY A 31 8.20 -6.26 12.68
CA GLY A 31 9.42 -6.38 11.86
C GLY A 31 9.58 -5.32 10.78
N LEU A 32 8.51 -4.60 10.37
CA LEU A 32 8.61 -3.53 9.37
C LEU A 32 9.44 -2.35 9.88
N ALA A 33 9.36 -2.04 11.18
CA ALA A 33 10.14 -0.97 11.79
C ALA A 33 11.66 -1.15 11.57
N GLY A 34 12.15 -2.38 11.75
CA GLY A 34 13.56 -2.71 11.55
C GLY A 34 13.98 -2.57 10.09
N GLN A 35 13.10 -2.96 9.16
CA GLN A 35 13.35 -2.78 7.72
C GLN A 35 13.40 -1.30 7.34
N ILE A 36 12.45 -0.48 7.79
CA ILE A 36 12.43 0.96 7.51
C ILE A 36 13.70 1.63 8.04
N VAL A 37 14.08 1.34 9.29
CA VAL A 37 15.31 1.90 9.90
C VAL A 37 16.56 1.43 9.17
N SER A 38 16.63 0.16 8.79
CA SER A 38 17.77 -0.41 8.06
C SER A 38 17.92 0.17 6.65
N LEU A 39 16.81 0.42 5.94
CA LEU A 39 16.81 1.05 4.61
C LEU A 39 17.30 2.51 4.66
N LEU A 40 17.08 3.20 5.77
CA LEU A 40 17.47 4.60 5.94
C LEU A 40 18.96 4.78 6.29
N ALA A 41 19.71 3.68 6.46
CA ALA A 41 21.17 3.55 6.60
C ALA A 41 21.92 4.47 7.59
N HIS A 42 21.29 5.49 8.17
CA HIS A 42 21.98 6.57 8.91
C HIS A 42 21.22 7.11 10.12
N ASN A 43 19.98 6.68 10.40
CA ASN A 43 19.24 7.13 11.58
C ASN A 43 19.12 5.98 12.59
N VAL A 44 20.08 5.92 13.50
CA VAL A 44 20.17 4.95 14.60
C VAL A 44 18.82 4.83 15.32
N GLY A 45 18.15 3.69 15.19
CA GLY A 45 17.22 3.14 16.18
C GLY A 45 15.94 3.93 16.48
N ASP A 46 15.60 4.98 15.74
CA ASP A 46 14.42 5.79 16.06
C ASP A 46 13.13 5.07 15.62
N LYS A 47 12.57 4.29 16.55
CA LYS A 47 11.27 3.63 16.39
C LYS A 47 10.16 4.64 16.12
N PHE A 48 10.31 5.89 16.57
CA PHE A 48 9.35 6.96 16.34
C PHE A 48 9.39 7.45 14.87
N LEU A 49 10.56 7.44 14.24
CA LEU A 49 10.72 7.75 12.82
C LEU A 49 10.05 6.68 11.94
N ALA A 50 10.25 5.40 12.24
CA ALA A 50 9.59 4.31 11.52
C ALA A 50 8.06 4.42 11.61
N GLN A 51 7.54 4.75 12.78
CA GLN A 51 6.10 4.96 12.99
C GLN A 51 5.58 6.16 12.19
N LYS A 52 6.32 7.28 12.16
CA LYS A 52 5.97 8.47 11.36
C LYS A 52 5.91 8.15 9.87
N ILE A 53 6.90 7.43 9.36
CA ILE A 53 6.95 7.01 7.95
C ILE A 53 5.78 6.09 7.63
N TRP A 54 5.54 5.07 8.47
CA TRP A 54 4.39 4.19 8.31
C TRP A 54 3.07 4.97 8.25
N ASN A 55 2.86 5.88 9.20
CA ASN A 55 1.63 6.68 9.27
C ASN A 55 1.46 7.60 8.04
N ALA A 56 2.54 8.22 7.56
CA ALA A 56 2.50 9.06 6.37
C ALA A 56 2.19 8.26 5.09
N CYS A 57 2.87 7.12 4.89
CA CYS A 57 2.61 6.22 3.77
C CYS A 57 1.20 5.64 3.84
N ARG A 58 0.74 5.23 5.02
CA ARG A 58 -0.62 4.74 5.25
C ARG A 58 -1.66 5.80 4.92
N ALA A 59 -1.50 7.03 5.41
CA ALA A 59 -2.41 8.13 5.09
C ALA A 59 -2.48 8.39 3.57
N ALA A 60 -1.34 8.35 2.88
CA ALA A 60 -1.30 8.48 1.42
C ALA A 60 -2.02 7.34 0.69
N MET A 61 -1.80 6.08 1.11
CA MET A 61 -2.48 4.92 0.53
C MET A 61 -3.99 4.92 0.80
N LEU A 62 -4.43 5.46 1.94
CA LEU A 62 -5.84 5.63 2.28
C LEU A 62 -6.46 6.87 1.62
N SER A 63 -5.66 7.76 1.03
CA SER A 63 -6.15 8.98 0.40
C SER A 63 -6.70 8.73 -1.01
N LYS A 64 -7.97 9.11 -1.22
CA LYS A 64 -8.69 9.38 -2.49
C LYS A 64 -8.67 8.38 -3.65
N TRP A 65 -8.18 7.15 -3.48
CA TRP A 65 -8.43 6.07 -4.45
C TRP A 65 -9.65 5.19 -4.12
N ILE A 66 -10.36 5.43 -3.01
CA ILE A 66 -11.53 4.63 -2.57
C ILE A 66 -12.86 5.42 -2.70
N THR A 67 -12.84 6.65 -3.21
CA THR A 67 -14.05 7.52 -3.31
C THR A 67 -14.25 8.13 -4.70
N LYS A 68 -14.07 7.36 -5.78
CA LYS A 68 -14.47 7.82 -7.12
C LYS A 68 -15.24 6.76 -7.89
#